data_AF-A0A1H4YH37-F1
#
_entry.id   AF-A0A1H4YH37-F1
#
_cell.length_a   1.000
_cell.length_b   1.000
_cell.length_c   1.000
_cell.angle_alpha   90.00
_cell.angle_beta   90.00
_cell.angle_gamma   90.00
#
_symmetry.space_group_name_H-M   'P 1'
#
loop_
_entity.id
_entity.type
_entity.pdbx_description
1 polymer ?
#
loop_
_entity_poly.entity_id
_entity_poly.type
_entity_poly.pdbx_seq_one_letter_code
_entity_poly.pdbx_strand_id
1 'polypeptide(L)'
;MSLIENVRDFFNRKRKNETTEKAPEGVCPNCWGEHEYDGEFYSFMKGQNNNPSKDIYNNFIADVTRKLDKITINKNTYTCETCKVKYK
;
A
#
# COMPACT_ATOMS: atom_id res chain seq x y z
N MET A 1 -9.24 -11.00 -3.08
CA MET A 1 -9.30 -9.67 -2.45
C MET A 1 -9.07 -8.61 -3.53
N SER A 2 -9.72 -7.47 -3.37
CA SER A 2 -9.49 -6.26 -4.19
C SER A 2 -8.20 -5.55 -3.76
N LEU A 3 -7.64 -4.71 -4.63
CA LEU A 3 -6.42 -3.96 -4.34
C LEU A 3 -6.55 -3.12 -3.05
N ILE A 4 -7.71 -2.48 -2.86
CA ILE A 4 -7.99 -1.68 -1.65
C ILE A 4 -8.00 -2.53 -0.38
N GLU A 5 -8.49 -3.77 -0.46
CA GLU A 5 -8.46 -4.70 0.67
C GLU A 5 -7.02 -5.13 0.99
N ASN A 6 -6.22 -5.43 -0.03
CA ASN A 6 -4.81 -5.80 0.15
C ASN A 6 -4.00 -4.67 0.81
N VAL A 7 -4.22 -3.41 0.41
CA VAL A 7 -3.60 -2.23 1.02
C VAL A 7 -4.07 -2.04 2.46
N ARG A 8 -5.37 -2.18 2.70
CA ARG A 8 -5.94 -2.08 4.06
C ARG A 8 -5.34 -3.11 4.99
N ASP A 9 -5.28 -4.36 4.55
CA ASP A 9 -4.72 -5.45 5.34
C ASP A 9 -3.24 -5.25 5.62
N PHE A 10 -2.47 -4.82 4.62
CA PHE A 10 -1.06 -4.48 4.79
C PHE A 10 -0.83 -3.44 5.91
N PHE A 11 -1.55 -2.31 5.86
CA PHE A 11 -1.40 -1.28 6.90
C PHE A 11 -1.98 -1.69 8.25
N ASN A 12 -3.04 -2.50 8.28
CA ASN A 12 -3.57 -3.07 9.51
C ASN A 12 -2.53 -3.96 10.22
N ARG A 13 -1.82 -4.81 9.46
CA ARG A 13 -0.73 -5.64 9.97
C ARG A 13 0.41 -4.78 10.51
N LYS A 14 0.83 -3.74 9.76
CA LYS A 14 1.82 -2.76 10.24
C LYS A 14 1.41 -2.10 11.55
N ARG A 15 0.14 -1.69 11.68
CA ARG A 15 -0.39 -1.08 12.91
C ARG A 15 -0.32 -2.03 14.11
N LYS A 16 -0.48 -3.34 13.87
CA LYS A 16 -0.36 -4.38 14.89
C LYS A 16 1.08 -4.82 15.17
N ASN A 17 2.07 -4.21 14.49
CA ASN A 17 3.47 -4.64 14.51
C ASN A 17 3.66 -6.10 14.04
N GLU A 18 2.80 -6.57 13.15
CA GLU A 18 2.96 -7.88 12.50
C GLU A 18 3.97 -7.79 11.35
N THR A 19 4.64 -8.89 11.05
CA THR A 19 5.54 -8.99 9.90
C THR A 19 4.75 -8.76 8.61
N THR A 20 5.13 -7.74 7.85
CA THR A 20 4.58 -7.47 6.52
C THR A 20 5.64 -7.68 5.45
N GLU A 21 5.18 -7.98 4.23
CA GLU A 21 6.01 -7.99 3.04
C GLU A 21 6.55 -6.57 2.73
N LYS A 22 7.31 -6.43 1.64
CA LYS A 22 7.83 -5.14 1.18
C LYS A 22 6.74 -4.22 0.60
N ALA A 23 5.61 -4.78 0.19
CA ALA A 23 4.46 -4.06 -0.34
C ALA A 23 3.16 -4.87 -0.17
N PRO A 24 1.99 -4.25 -0.34
CA PRO A 24 0.71 -4.96 -0.39
C PRO A 24 0.65 -5.96 -1.55
N GLU A 25 -0.12 -7.03 -1.38
CA GLU A 25 -0.32 -8.03 -2.42
C GLU A 25 -0.88 -7.38 -3.70
N GLY A 26 -0.26 -7.68 -4.85
CA GLY A 26 -0.63 -7.12 -6.16
C GLY A 26 0.00 -5.77 -6.49
N VAL A 27 0.81 -5.21 -5.58
CA VAL A 27 1.55 -3.96 -5.79
C VAL A 27 3.03 -4.25 -6.04
N CYS A 28 3.64 -3.48 -6.94
CA CYS A 28 5.07 -3.55 -7.20
C CYS A 28 5.89 -3.10 -5.97
N PRO A 29 6.73 -3.95 -5.37
CA PRO A 29 7.51 -3.58 -4.18
C PRO A 29 8.58 -2.51 -4.44
N ASN A 30 9.08 -2.40 -5.68
CA ASN A 30 10.04 -1.35 -6.02
C ASN A 30 9.35 0.02 -6.05
N CYS A 31 8.22 0.13 -6.76
CA CYS A 31 7.46 1.37 -6.82
C CYS A 31 6.88 1.74 -5.46
N TRP A 32 6.42 0.75 -4.68
CA TRP A 32 5.94 1.01 -3.32
C TRP A 32 7.01 1.66 -2.44
N GLY A 33 8.24 1.13 -2.47
CA GLY A 33 9.36 1.69 -1.73
C GLY A 33 9.82 3.06 -2.23
N GLU A 34 9.80 3.27 -3.55
CA GLU A 34 10.17 4.56 -4.17
C GLU A 34 9.22 5.70 -3.80
N HIS A 35 7.93 5.40 -3.62
CA HIS A 35 6.92 6.36 -3.21
C HIS A 35 6.84 6.59 -1.69
N GLU A 36 7.62 5.87 -0.88
CA GLU A 36 7.66 6.00 0.58
C GLU A 36 6.28 5.93 1.28
N TYR A 37 5.34 5.14 0.74
CA TYR A 37 3.97 5.03 1.28
C TYR A 37 3.92 4.57 2.75
N ASP A 38 4.93 3.81 3.18
CA ASP A 38 5.11 3.46 4.59
C ASP A 38 5.33 4.72 5.45
N GLY A 39 6.17 5.65 4.99
CA GLY A 39 6.43 6.93 5.64
C GLY A 39 5.20 7.85 5.68
N GLU A 40 4.44 7.89 4.58
CA GLU A 40 3.13 8.59 4.53
C GLU A 40 2.18 8.01 5.60
N PHE A 41 2.11 6.68 5.72
CA PHE A 41 1.28 6.03 6.72
C PHE A 41 1.68 6.36 8.16
N TYR A 42 2.99 6.32 8.49
CA TYR A 42 3.45 6.70 9.83
C TYR A 42 3.17 8.17 10.14
N SER A 43 3.37 9.05 9.17
CA SER A 43 3.07 10.49 9.29
C SER A 43 1.58 10.73 9.53
N PHE A 44 0.72 10.07 8.75
CA PHE A 44 -0.74 10.11 8.91
C PHE A 44 -1.17 9.61 10.30
N MET A 45 -0.68 8.45 10.73
CA MET A 45 -1.02 7.88 12.04
C MET A 45 -0.60 8.82 13.17
N LYS A 46 0.60 9.40 13.10
CA LYS A 46 1.09 10.38 14.07
C LYS A 46 0.21 11.63 14.11
N GLY A 47 -0.20 12.16 12.95
CA GLY A 47 -1.12 13.29 12.86
C GLY A 47 -2.52 13.00 13.44
N GLN A 48 -2.92 11.74 13.48
CA GLN A 48 -4.18 11.27 14.06
C GLN A 48 -4.03 10.74 15.49
N ASN A 49 -2.92 11.04 16.18
CA ASN A 49 -2.61 10.52 17.53
C ASN A 49 -2.71 9.00 17.65
N ASN A 50 -2.31 8.28 16.58
CA ASN A 50 -2.43 6.83 16.42
C ASN A 50 -3.87 6.27 16.52
N ASN A 51 -4.89 7.13 16.50
CA ASN A 51 -6.28 6.74 16.66
C ASN A 51 -7.19 7.45 15.62
N PRO A 52 -6.96 7.25 14.31
CA PRO A 52 -7.85 7.78 13.28
C PRO A 52 -9.25 7.19 13.41
N SER A 53 -10.29 7.99 13.13
CA SER A 53 -11.64 7.46 12.96
C SER A 53 -11.72 6.52 11.76
N LYS A 54 -12.73 5.65 11.73
CA LYS A 54 -12.93 4.68 10.65
C LYS A 54 -13.01 5.36 9.28
N ASP A 55 -13.72 6.49 9.19
CA ASP A 55 -13.90 7.23 7.94
C ASP A 55 -12.59 7.88 7.48
N ILE A 56 -11.85 8.52 8.40
CA ILE A 56 -10.55 9.12 8.10
C ILE A 56 -9.55 8.06 7.63
N TYR A 57 -9.53 6.91 8.30
CA TYR A 57 -8.67 5.79 7.93
C TYR A 57 -9.04 5.23 6.55
N ASN A 58 -10.33 5.00 6.28
CA ASN A 58 -10.78 4.51 4.98
C ASN A 58 -10.47 5.49 3.85
N ASN A 59 -10.57 6.79 4.10
CA ASN A 59 -10.20 7.82 3.13
C ASN A 59 -8.70 7.79 2.81
N PHE A 60 -7.85 7.65 3.82
CA PHE A 60 -6.40 7.49 3.62
C PHE A 60 -6.09 6.25 2.74
N ILE A 61 -6.69 5.10 3.07
CA ILE A 61 -6.51 3.86 2.30
C ILE A 61 -6.99 4.04 0.85
N ALA A 62 -8.13 4.70 0.65
CA ALA A 62 -8.65 4.98 -0.68
C ALA A 62 -7.74 5.91 -1.48
N ASP A 63 -7.17 6.94 -0.85
CA ASP A 63 -6.23 7.87 -1.47
C ASP A 63 -4.95 7.14 -1.93
N VAL A 64 -4.33 6.35 -1.04
CA VAL A 64 -3.18 5.52 -1.40
C VAL A 64 -3.55 4.60 -2.55
N THR A 65 -4.67 3.87 -2.46
CA THR A 65 -5.08 2.92 -3.50
C THR A 65 -5.28 3.57 -4.87
N ARG A 66 -5.81 4.80 -4.93
CA ARG A 66 -5.97 5.55 -6.20
C ARG A 66 -4.62 5.86 -6.85
N LYS A 67 -3.58 6.11 -6.05
CA LYS A 67 -2.21 6.33 -6.55
C LYS A 67 -1.59 5.02 -7.07
N LEU A 68 -2.08 3.86 -6.65
CA LEU A 68 -1.55 2.55 -7.03
C LEU A 68 -1.95 2.07 -8.42
N ASP A 69 -2.99 2.66 -9.02
CA ASP A 69 -3.56 2.22 -10.31
C ASP A 69 -2.49 2.03 -11.41
N LYS A 70 -1.43 2.85 -11.39
CA LYS A 70 -0.31 2.77 -12.35
C LYS A 70 0.86 1.85 -11.94
N ILE A 71 0.94 1.44 -10.67
CA ILE A 71 2.05 0.66 -10.12
C ILE A 71 1.65 -0.77 -9.73
N THR A 72 0.45 -1.21 -10.11
CA THR A 72 0.03 -2.60 -9.95
C THR A 72 0.87 -3.55 -10.81
N ILE A 73 1.04 -4.79 -10.33
CA ILE A 73 1.70 -5.83 -11.12
C ILE A 73 0.67 -6.41 -12.08
N ASN A 74 0.99 -6.38 -13.38
CA ASN A 74 0.16 -7.03 -14.37
C ASN A 74 0.19 -8.55 -14.15
N LYS A 75 -0.96 -9.16 -13.84
CA LYS A 75 -1.06 -10.58 -13.47
C LYS A 75 -0.67 -11.54 -14.61
N ASN A 76 -0.77 -11.10 -15.87
CA ASN A 76 -0.44 -11.95 -17.01
C ASN A 76 1.07 -11.95 -17.30
N THR A 77 1.73 -10.81 -17.14
CA THR A 77 3.16 -10.67 -17.46
C THR A 77 4.06 -10.68 -16.23
N TYR A 78 3.47 -10.64 -15.04
CA TYR A 78 4.15 -10.41 -13.74
C TYR A 78 5.11 -9.24 -13.78
N THR A 79 4.82 -8.24 -14.63
CA THR A 79 5.67 -7.08 -14.86
C THR A 79 4.97 -5.86 -14.30
N CYS A 80 5.71 -5.02 -13.56
CA CYS A 80 5.20 -3.71 -13.17
C CYS A 80 5.20 -2.78 -14.38
N GLU A 81 4.08 -2.13 -14.65
CA GLU A 81 3.93 -1.26 -15.83
C GLU A 81 4.71 0.06 -15.68
N THR A 82 4.98 0.48 -14.43
CA THR A 82 5.74 1.71 -14.14
C THR A 82 7.25 1.51 -14.22
N CYS A 83 7.82 0.59 -13.44
CA CYS A 83 9.28 0.40 -13.41
C CYS A 83 9.79 -0.66 -14.40
N LYS A 84 8.90 -1.33 -15.14
CA LYS A 84 9.20 -2.40 -16.12
C LYS A 84 9.99 -3.58 -15.53
N VAL A 85 10.02 -3.71 -14.21
CA VAL A 85 10.65 -4.82 -13.51
C VAL A 85 9.71 -6.03 -13.57
N LYS A 86 10.28 -7.17 -13.97
CA LYS A 86 9.60 -8.46 -13.98
C LYS A 86 9.82 -9.16 -12.65
N TYR A 87 8.74 -9.46 -11.95
CA TYR A 87 8.74 -10.29 -10.76
C TYR A 87 8.52 -11.74 -11.21
N LYS A 88 9.31 -12.68 -10.69
CA LYS A 88 9.34 -14.08 -11.13
C LYS A 88 8.96 -15.00 -9.99
#